data_AF-A0A180GK69-F1
#
_entry.id   AF-A0A180GK69-F1
#
_cell.length_a   1.000
_cell.length_b   1.000
_cell.length_c   1.000
_cell.angle_alpha   90.00
_cell.angle_beta   90.00
_cell.angle_gamma   90.00
#
_symmetry.space_group_name_H-M   'P 1'
#
loop_
_entity.id
_entity.type
_entity.pdbx_description
1 polymer ?
#
loop_
_entity_poly.entity_id
_entity_poly.type
_entity_poly.pdbx_seq_one_letter_code
_entity_poly.pdbx_strand_id
1 'polypeptide(L)'
;MTRLLAIAPKILSARLPVQASHLVGPPLRAFSNSVDQTVEPKPIYPNHVRLNHFQRGFLAIGSAFASLNNPYPADMIAVLSETTGGPFLARLRDQMLEDEGGRRLLRDRPRINTSTVDLDLLDKLPKGTFGKEYCSWLGWCNVSPDTRKPVRLIDSPELAYVMQRYRECHGK
;
A
#
# COMPACT_ATOMS: atom_id res chain seq x y z
N MET A 1 -14.95 -35.61 43.87
CA MET A 1 -16.14 -36.34 43.33
C MET A 1 -17.37 -35.51 43.63
N THR A 2 -18.10 -35.04 42.60
CA THR A 2 -19.57 -34.92 42.52
C THR A 2 -19.90 -34.19 41.21
N ARG A 3 -20.43 -34.92 40.23
CA ARG A 3 -20.96 -34.43 38.95
C ARG A 3 -22.31 -33.74 39.21
N LEU A 4 -22.54 -32.56 38.62
CA LEU A 4 -23.90 -32.03 38.44
C LEU A 4 -24.25 -32.11 36.95
N LEU A 5 -25.18 -33.01 36.62
CA LEU A 5 -25.86 -33.12 35.33
C LEU A 5 -26.94 -32.03 35.27
N ALA A 6 -26.86 -31.12 34.30
CA ALA A 6 -27.94 -30.18 34.00
C ALA A 6 -28.72 -30.68 32.77
N ILE A 7 -30.00 -30.94 33.01
CA ILE A 7 -31.01 -31.49 32.10
C ILE A 7 -31.53 -30.37 31.19
N ALA A 8 -31.59 -30.62 29.88
CA ALA A 8 -32.13 -29.69 28.89
C ALA A 8 -33.67 -29.59 28.97
N PRO A 9 -34.28 -28.39 28.90
CA PRO A 9 -35.73 -28.27 28.79
C PRO A 9 -36.18 -28.38 27.32
N LYS A 10 -37.13 -29.30 27.08
CA LYS A 10 -37.94 -29.38 25.86
C LYS A 10 -38.82 -28.14 25.77
N ILE A 11 -38.67 -27.35 24.70
CA ILE A 11 -39.62 -26.27 24.37
C ILE A 11 -40.55 -26.78 23.27
N LEU A 12 -41.83 -26.82 23.61
CA LEU A 12 -42.95 -27.27 22.80
C LEU A 12 -43.20 -26.28 21.66
N SER A 13 -43.31 -26.81 20.44
CA SER A 13 -43.66 -26.06 19.22
C SER A 13 -45.14 -25.67 19.24
N ALA A 14 -45.43 -24.38 19.08
CA ALA A 14 -46.73 -23.89 18.63
C ALA A 14 -46.51 -22.94 17.45
N ARG A 15 -46.75 -23.44 16.23
CA ARG A 15 -46.77 -22.62 15.01
C ARG A 15 -48.18 -22.04 14.85
N LEU A 16 -48.31 -20.72 14.89
CA LEU A 16 -49.49 -20.02 14.35
C LEU A 16 -49.21 -19.66 12.88
N PRO A 17 -50.16 -19.85 11.95
CA PRO A 17 -49.99 -19.42 10.57
C PRO A 17 -50.25 -17.91 10.47
N VAL A 18 -49.20 -17.13 10.17
CA VAL A 18 -49.36 -15.74 9.71
C VAL A 18 -49.47 -15.78 8.19
N GLN A 19 -50.68 -15.53 7.69
CA GLN A 19 -50.96 -15.42 6.26
C GLN A 19 -50.40 -14.07 5.76
N ALA A 20 -49.27 -14.09 5.05
CA ALA A 20 -48.74 -12.90 4.40
C ALA A 20 -49.50 -12.65 3.09
N SER A 21 -50.33 -11.61 3.06
CA SER A 21 -50.97 -11.11 1.85
C SER A 21 -49.92 -10.51 0.91
N HIS A 22 -49.95 -10.98 -0.34
CA HIS A 22 -49.12 -10.46 -1.43
C HIS A 22 -49.41 -8.98 -1.69
N LEU A 23 -48.47 -8.10 -1.33
CA LEU A 23 -48.38 -6.76 -1.90
C LEU A 23 -47.15 -6.73 -2.81
N VAL A 24 -47.37 -7.01 -4.10
CA VAL A 24 -46.37 -6.80 -5.15
C VAL A 24 -46.32 -5.31 -5.42
N GLY A 25 -45.36 -4.62 -4.81
CA GLY A 25 -44.96 -3.27 -5.24
C GLY A 25 -44.35 -3.32 -6.64
N PRO A 26 -44.40 -2.23 -7.42
CA PRO A 26 -43.77 -2.19 -8.73
C PRO A 26 -42.26 -2.44 -8.57
N PRO A 27 -41.61 -3.12 -9.54
CA PRO A 27 -40.18 -3.36 -9.46
C PRO A 27 -39.48 -1.99 -9.43
N LEU A 28 -38.70 -1.74 -8.37
CA LEU A 28 -37.78 -0.63 -8.35
C LEU A 28 -36.90 -0.78 -9.58
N ARG A 29 -37.04 0.16 -10.53
CA ARG A 29 -36.22 0.24 -11.73
C ARG A 29 -34.78 0.30 -11.25
N ALA A 30 -34.06 -0.81 -11.37
CA ALA A 30 -32.64 -0.83 -11.09
C ALA A 30 -32.03 0.30 -11.92
N PHE A 31 -31.45 1.29 -11.26
CA PHE A 31 -30.61 2.25 -11.94
C PHE A 31 -29.51 1.41 -12.57
N SER A 32 -29.64 1.18 -13.87
CA SER A 32 -28.55 0.70 -14.70
C SER A 32 -27.51 1.80 -14.60
N ASN A 33 -26.59 1.62 -13.65
CA ASN A 33 -25.35 2.37 -13.62
C ASN A 33 -24.59 1.91 -14.86
N SER A 34 -24.91 2.53 -15.98
CA SER A 34 -23.98 2.71 -17.08
C SER A 34 -22.86 3.59 -16.51
N VAL A 35 -22.04 3.01 -15.64
CA VAL A 35 -20.68 3.49 -15.45
C VAL A 35 -20.11 3.34 -16.84
N ASP A 36 -20.06 4.48 -17.53
CA ASP A 36 -19.25 4.71 -18.70
C ASP A 36 -17.98 3.90 -18.50
N GLN A 37 -17.81 2.83 -19.29
CA GLN A 37 -16.56 2.10 -19.32
C GLN A 37 -15.57 3.06 -19.97
N THR A 38 -15.10 4.03 -19.20
CA THR A 38 -13.91 4.80 -19.52
C THR A 38 -12.85 3.74 -19.70
N VAL A 39 -12.43 3.52 -20.95
CA VAL A 39 -11.33 2.64 -21.29
C VAL A 39 -10.17 3.06 -20.40
N GLU A 40 -9.92 2.28 -19.33
CA GLU A 40 -8.89 2.61 -18.35
C GLU A 40 -7.58 2.71 -19.14
N PRO A 41 -6.99 3.92 -19.24
CA PRO A 41 -5.81 4.11 -20.06
C PRO A 41 -4.71 3.20 -19.53
N LYS A 42 -4.03 2.50 -20.45
CA LYS A 42 -2.97 1.54 -20.12
C LYS A 42 -2.03 2.13 -19.05
N PRO A 43 -1.73 1.38 -17.97
CA PRO A 43 -0.87 1.87 -16.90
C PRO A 43 0.52 2.19 -17.45
N ILE A 44 1.11 3.29 -16.99
CA ILE A 44 2.42 3.77 -17.46
C ILE A 44 3.54 2.77 -17.08
N TYR A 45 3.40 2.11 -15.94
CA TYR A 45 4.26 1.04 -15.44
C TYR A 45 3.43 0.08 -14.56
N PRO A 46 3.93 -1.11 -14.20
CA PRO A 46 3.16 -2.07 -13.39
C PRO A 46 2.60 -1.45 -12.11
N ASN A 47 1.31 -1.64 -11.85
CA ASN A 47 0.57 -1.09 -10.70
C ASN A 47 0.43 0.45 -10.66
N HIS A 48 0.72 1.17 -11.75
CA HIS A 48 0.47 2.61 -11.84
C HIS A 48 -1.04 2.91 -11.83
N VAL A 49 -1.43 3.91 -11.06
CA VAL A 49 -2.79 4.44 -10.93
C VAL A 49 -2.75 5.92 -11.30
N ARG A 50 -3.44 6.29 -12.38
CA ARG A 50 -3.59 7.68 -12.77
C ARG A 50 -4.57 8.39 -11.85
N LEU A 51 -4.20 9.61 -11.45
CA LEU A 51 -5.06 10.49 -10.68
C LEU A 51 -5.26 11.79 -11.45
N ASN A 52 -6.50 12.28 -11.51
CA ASN A 52 -6.73 13.66 -11.93
C ASN A 52 -6.30 14.63 -10.81
N HIS A 53 -6.20 15.92 -11.12
CA HIS A 53 -5.74 16.94 -10.15
C HIS A 53 -6.60 17.01 -8.89
N PHE A 54 -7.92 16.81 -9.02
CA PHE A 54 -8.83 16.81 -7.87
C PHE A 54 -8.61 15.59 -6.98
N GLN A 55 -8.58 14.38 -7.54
CA GLN A 55 -8.30 13.14 -6.82
C GLN A 55 -6.94 13.21 -6.13
N ARG A 56 -5.92 13.74 -6.80
CA ARG A 56 -4.58 13.95 -6.24
C ARG A 56 -4.62 14.91 -5.05
N GLY A 57 -5.30 16.05 -5.19
CA GLY A 57 -5.46 17.03 -4.10
C GLY A 57 -6.25 16.46 -2.91
N PHE A 58 -7.35 15.76 -3.18
CA PHE A 58 -8.16 15.11 -2.16
C PHE A 58 -7.37 14.06 -1.39
N LEU A 59 -6.63 13.19 -2.09
CA LEU A 59 -5.76 12.19 -1.48
C LEU A 59 -4.63 12.84 -0.68
N ALA A 60 -4.01 13.91 -1.18
CA ALA A 60 -2.98 14.64 -0.45
C ALA A 60 -3.51 15.18 0.88
N ILE A 61 -4.66 15.86 0.86
CA ILE A 61 -5.27 16.43 2.07
C ILE A 61 -5.68 15.32 3.04
N GLY A 62 -6.43 14.32 2.57
CA GLY A 62 -6.91 13.22 3.41
C GLY A 62 -5.76 12.41 4.03
N SER A 63 -4.72 12.11 3.25
CA SER A 63 -3.54 11.39 3.74
C SER A 63 -2.69 12.24 4.68
N ALA A 64 -2.64 13.57 4.52
CA ALA A 64 -1.98 14.47 5.46
C ALA A 64 -2.66 14.43 6.83
N PHE A 65 -3.99 14.62 6.88
CA PHE A 65 -4.74 14.55 8.15
C PHE A 65 -4.61 13.16 8.79
N ALA A 66 -4.74 12.09 8.00
CA ALA A 66 -4.59 10.73 8.51
C ALA A 66 -3.19 10.48 9.09
N SER A 67 -2.13 10.93 8.41
CA SER A 67 -0.74 10.75 8.86
C SER A 67 -0.42 11.58 10.11
N LEU A 68 -0.99 12.77 10.25
CA LEU A 68 -0.84 13.61 11.44
C LEU A 68 -1.59 13.03 12.65
N ASN A 69 -2.79 12.47 12.43
CA ASN A 69 -3.59 11.87 13.49
C ASN A 69 -3.03 10.50 13.94
N ASN A 70 -2.53 9.71 13.01
CA ASN A 70 -1.87 8.44 13.30
C ASN A 70 -0.77 8.15 12.25
N PRO A 71 0.51 8.32 12.59
CA PRO A 71 1.61 8.09 11.64
C PRO A 71 2.00 6.61 11.49
N TYR A 72 1.44 5.70 12.30
CA TYR A 72 1.81 4.28 12.24
C TYR A 72 1.49 3.60 10.90
N PRO A 73 0.33 3.86 10.25
CA PRO A 73 0.07 3.35 8.91
C PRO A 73 0.99 4.02 7.88
N ALA A 74 2.06 3.33 7.49
CA ALA A 74 3.01 3.79 6.48
C ALA A 74 2.36 4.14 5.13
N ASP A 75 1.17 3.58 4.88
CA ASP A 75 0.38 3.78 3.67
C ASP A 75 -0.03 5.23 3.45
N MET A 76 -0.44 5.94 4.51
CA MET A 76 -0.90 7.31 4.37
C MET A 76 0.29 8.24 4.10
N ILE A 77 1.43 8.00 4.74
CA ILE A 77 2.68 8.71 4.46
C ILE A 77 3.15 8.43 3.03
N ALA A 78 3.00 7.19 2.56
CA ALA A 78 3.32 6.82 1.18
C ALA A 78 2.42 7.57 0.17
N VAL A 79 1.11 7.61 0.41
CA VAL A 79 0.17 8.35 -0.45
C VAL A 79 0.45 9.86 -0.42
N LEU A 80 0.68 10.43 0.76
CA LEU A 80 1.00 11.84 0.92
C LEU A 80 2.25 12.21 0.11
N SER A 81 3.31 11.42 0.26
CA SER A 81 4.58 11.67 -0.41
C SER A 81 4.50 11.51 -1.94
N GLU A 82 3.71 10.55 -2.47
CA GLU A 82 3.51 10.42 -3.92
C GLU A 82 2.62 11.52 -4.52
N THR A 83 1.65 12.01 -3.75
CA THR A 83 0.72 13.05 -4.22
C THR A 83 1.33 14.45 -4.18
N THR A 84 2.26 14.70 -3.26
CA THR A 84 2.90 16.02 -3.03
C THR A 84 4.35 16.12 -3.49
N GLY A 85 5.07 15.00 -3.65
CA GLY A 85 6.51 14.99 -3.87
C GLY A 85 6.99 15.36 -5.27
N GLY A 86 6.09 15.56 -6.24
CA GLY A 86 6.43 15.77 -7.66
C GLY A 86 7.55 16.79 -7.92
N PRO A 87 7.44 18.05 -7.45
CA PRO A 87 8.46 19.07 -7.65
C PRO A 87 9.82 18.70 -7.03
N PHE A 88 9.83 18.05 -5.86
CA PHE A 88 11.04 17.61 -5.19
C PHE A 88 11.72 16.47 -5.96
N LEU A 89 10.95 15.50 -6.44
CA LEU A 89 11.47 14.37 -7.22
C LEU A 89 12.11 14.81 -8.53
N ALA A 90 11.53 15.81 -9.21
CA ALA A 90 12.13 16.38 -10.42
C ALA A 90 13.52 16.99 -10.14
N ARG A 91 13.62 17.80 -9.08
CA ARG A 91 14.90 18.38 -8.65
C ARG A 91 15.93 17.33 -8.26
N LEU A 92 15.51 16.31 -7.51
CA LEU A 92 16.39 15.23 -7.10
C LEU A 92 16.91 14.43 -8.30
N ARG A 93 16.04 14.13 -9.28
CA ARG A 93 16.45 13.51 -10.54
C ARG A 93 17.49 14.38 -11.26
N ASP A 94 17.27 15.69 -11.36
CA ASP A 94 18.22 16.59 -12.05
C ASP A 94 19.59 16.58 -11.36
N GLN A 95 19.62 16.60 -10.03
CA GLN A 95 20.87 16.43 -9.26
C GLN A 95 21.52 15.07 -9.49
N MET A 96 20.75 13.99 -9.59
CA MET A 96 21.29 12.67 -9.93
C MET A 96 21.87 12.62 -11.35
N LEU A 97 21.34 13.40 -12.29
CA LEU A 97 21.86 13.47 -13.65
C LEU A 97 23.18 14.24 -13.74
N GLU A 98 23.48 15.12 -12.78
CA GLU A 98 24.76 15.83 -12.67
C GLU A 98 25.90 14.91 -12.18
N ASP A 99 25.57 13.87 -11.41
CA ASP A 99 26.53 12.89 -10.86
C ASP A 99 26.67 11.61 -11.72
N GLU A 100 27.88 11.05 -11.82
CA GLU A 100 28.10 9.81 -12.59
C GLU A 100 27.41 8.59 -11.94
N GLY A 101 27.46 8.49 -10.61
CA GLY A 101 26.77 7.45 -9.85
C GLY A 101 25.25 7.59 -9.99
N GLY A 102 24.73 8.81 -9.90
CA GLY A 102 23.31 9.10 -10.10
C GLY A 102 22.82 8.73 -11.50
N ARG A 103 23.57 9.06 -12.55
CA ARG A 103 23.28 8.63 -13.93
C ARG A 103 23.25 7.11 -14.07
N ARG A 104 24.23 6.40 -13.48
CA ARG A 104 24.24 4.92 -13.45
C ARG A 104 23.01 4.38 -12.74
N LEU A 105 22.61 4.97 -11.61
CA LEU A 105 21.43 4.54 -10.85
C LEU A 105 20.13 4.70 -11.65
N LEU A 106 19.96 5.83 -12.35
CA LEU A 106 18.77 6.08 -13.19
C LEU A 106 18.70 5.16 -14.42
N ARG A 107 19.86 4.74 -14.94
CA ARG A 107 19.99 3.80 -16.07
C ARG A 107 19.73 2.36 -15.64
N ASP A 108 20.47 1.87 -14.65
CA ASP A 108 20.50 0.44 -14.27
C ASP A 108 19.30 0.05 -13.40
N ARG A 109 18.71 1.04 -12.74
CA ARG A 109 17.52 0.92 -11.89
C ARG A 109 17.56 -0.24 -10.88
N PRO A 110 18.67 -0.44 -10.14
CA PRO A 110 18.75 -1.51 -9.15
C PRO A 110 17.69 -1.32 -8.06
N ARG A 111 17.23 -2.44 -7.50
CA ARG A 111 16.19 -2.51 -6.46
C ARG A 111 16.74 -3.20 -5.21
N ILE A 112 16.31 -2.76 -4.04
CA ILE A 112 16.63 -3.40 -2.76
C ILE A 112 15.37 -4.12 -2.27
N ASN A 113 15.34 -5.44 -2.42
CA ASN A 113 14.26 -6.31 -1.98
C ASN A 113 14.82 -7.73 -1.75
N THR A 114 14.02 -8.66 -1.24
CA THR A 114 14.50 -10.03 -0.96
C THR A 114 14.84 -10.84 -2.21
N SER A 115 14.38 -10.44 -3.40
CA SER A 115 14.76 -11.10 -4.66
C SER A 115 16.14 -10.66 -5.18
N THR A 116 16.66 -9.53 -4.71
CA THR A 116 17.95 -8.97 -5.15
C THR A 116 19.02 -9.02 -4.06
N VAL A 117 18.63 -9.18 -2.79
CA VAL A 117 19.53 -9.20 -1.63
C VAL A 117 19.34 -10.50 -0.85
N ASP A 118 20.41 -11.29 -0.75
CA ASP A 118 20.44 -12.51 0.06
C ASP A 118 20.64 -12.17 1.55
N LEU A 119 19.54 -12.09 2.29
CA LEU A 119 19.56 -11.75 3.71
C LEU A 119 20.22 -12.84 4.57
N ASP A 120 20.17 -14.11 4.15
CA ASP A 120 20.78 -15.23 4.88
C ASP A 120 22.31 -15.17 4.79
N LEU A 121 22.83 -14.77 3.63
CA LEU A 121 24.24 -14.51 3.45
C LEU A 121 24.70 -13.28 4.24
N LEU A 122 23.94 -12.18 4.18
CA LEU A 122 24.28 -10.97 4.93
C LEU A 122 24.27 -11.19 6.45
N ASP A 123 23.34 -12.00 6.97
CA ASP A 123 23.27 -12.30 8.40
C ASP A 123 24.42 -13.19 8.89
N LYS A 124 25.10 -13.92 7.99
CA LYS A 124 26.29 -14.72 8.33
C LYS A 124 27.58 -13.89 8.35
N LEU A 125 27.55 -12.64 7.90
CA LEU A 125 28.74 -11.79 7.89
C LEU A 125 29.22 -11.45 9.32
N PRO A 126 30.51 -11.14 9.51
CA PRO A 126 31.03 -10.71 10.79
C PRO A 126 30.30 -9.48 11.35
N LYS A 127 30.18 -9.42 12.68
CA LYS A 127 29.61 -8.26 13.39
C LYS A 127 30.39 -6.98 13.05
N GLY A 128 29.68 -5.85 12.91
CA GLY A 128 30.25 -4.57 12.51
C GLY A 128 30.35 -4.36 10.99
N THR A 129 30.06 -5.38 10.16
CA THR A 129 29.84 -5.17 8.73
C THR A 129 28.46 -4.57 8.48
N PHE A 130 28.33 -3.76 7.42
CA PHE A 130 27.04 -3.16 7.07
C PHE A 130 25.94 -4.22 6.87
N GLY A 131 26.24 -5.34 6.20
CA GLY A 131 25.28 -6.40 5.96
C GLY A 131 24.74 -7.05 7.24
N LYS A 132 25.63 -7.38 8.19
CA LYS A 132 25.22 -7.98 9.47
C LYS A 132 24.38 -7.01 10.30
N GLU A 133 24.79 -5.74 10.37
CA GLU A 133 24.07 -4.71 11.12
C GLU A 133 22.73 -4.38 10.45
N TYR A 134 22.66 -4.40 9.11
CA TYR A 134 21.41 -4.25 8.37
C TYR A 134 20.42 -5.36 8.69
N CYS A 135 20.83 -6.64 8.65
CA CYS A 135 19.96 -7.76 9.04
C CYS A 135 19.55 -7.69 10.51
N SER A 136 20.47 -7.29 11.40
CA SER A 136 20.17 -7.09 12.83
C SER A 136 19.14 -5.99 13.05
N TRP A 137 19.25 -4.87 12.34
CA TRP A 137 18.28 -3.77 12.39
C TRP A 137 16.91 -4.18 11.84
N LEU A 138 16.87 -4.90 10.71
CA LEU A 138 15.62 -5.44 10.15
C LEU A 138 14.89 -6.33 11.16
N GLY A 139 15.63 -7.22 11.83
CA GLY A 139 15.09 -8.09 12.88
C GLY A 139 14.60 -7.32 14.11
N TRP A 140 15.37 -6.34 14.58
CA TRP A 140 14.99 -5.51 15.74
C TRP A 140 13.74 -4.67 15.48
N CYS A 141 13.63 -4.05 14.30
CA CYS A 141 12.46 -3.28 13.91
C CYS A 141 11.28 -4.15 13.46
N ASN A 142 11.47 -5.47 13.33
CA ASN A 142 10.48 -6.41 12.78
C ASN A 142 9.95 -5.97 11.40
N VAL A 143 10.87 -5.59 10.50
CA VAL A 143 10.58 -5.17 9.13
C VAL A 143 11.42 -5.95 8.12
N SER A 144 10.96 -6.01 6.88
CA SER A 144 11.66 -6.60 5.73
C SER A 144 11.94 -5.51 4.67
N PRO A 145 12.97 -5.66 3.81
CA PRO A 145 13.13 -4.83 2.61
C PRO A 145 11.84 -4.72 1.77
N ASP A 146 11.02 -5.77 1.76
CA ASP A 146 9.77 -5.83 0.97
C ASP A 146 8.59 -5.09 1.61
N THR A 147 8.73 -4.63 2.86
CA THR A 147 7.71 -3.80 3.52
C THR A 147 7.51 -2.45 2.81
N ARG A 148 8.42 -2.09 1.89
CA ARG A 148 8.38 -0.84 1.13
C ARG A 148 7.40 -0.96 -0.04
N LYS A 149 6.20 -0.41 0.15
CA LYS A 149 5.15 -0.43 -0.87
C LYS A 149 5.60 0.19 -2.19
N PRO A 150 5.25 -0.46 -3.33
CA PRO A 150 5.56 0.07 -4.64
C PRO A 150 4.88 1.42 -4.86
N VAL A 151 5.61 2.36 -5.45
CA VAL A 151 5.08 3.65 -5.91
C VAL A 151 4.06 3.43 -7.02
N ARG A 152 2.91 4.10 -6.95
CA ARG A 152 1.79 3.89 -7.88
C ARG A 152 1.11 5.16 -8.38
N LEU A 153 1.22 6.29 -7.68
CA LEU A 153 0.49 7.54 -7.97
C LEU A 153 1.34 8.59 -8.71
N ILE A 154 2.51 8.24 -9.23
CA ILE A 154 3.41 9.18 -9.93
C ILE A 154 3.34 8.91 -11.43
N ASP A 155 3.04 9.93 -12.23
CA ASP A 155 2.77 9.78 -13.67
C ASP A 155 4.03 9.76 -14.56
N SER A 156 5.22 9.65 -13.95
CA SER A 156 6.50 9.50 -14.66
C SER A 156 7.22 8.24 -14.18
N PRO A 157 7.58 7.29 -15.08
CA PRO A 157 8.31 6.08 -14.70
C PRO A 157 9.66 6.37 -14.04
N GLU A 158 10.32 7.45 -14.44
CA GLU A 158 11.60 7.85 -13.87
C GLU A 158 11.43 8.44 -12.48
N LEU A 159 10.50 9.38 -12.29
CA LEU A 159 10.25 9.94 -10.96
C LEU A 159 9.67 8.89 -10.00
N ALA A 160 8.88 7.95 -10.51
CA ALA A 160 8.40 6.81 -9.74
C ALA A 160 9.56 5.94 -9.26
N TYR A 161 10.58 5.71 -10.11
CA TYR A 161 11.80 5.02 -9.70
C TYR A 161 12.60 5.80 -8.66
N VAL A 162 12.79 7.11 -8.84
CA VAL A 162 13.50 7.96 -7.86
C VAL A 162 12.81 7.90 -6.50
N MET A 163 11.48 8.03 -6.48
CA MET A 163 10.68 7.94 -5.26
C MET A 163 10.79 6.55 -4.61
N GLN A 164 10.75 5.50 -5.41
CA GLN A 164 10.87 4.13 -4.94
C GLN A 164 12.27 3.88 -4.34
N ARG A 165 13.31 4.36 -5.00
CA ARG A 165 14.69 4.24 -4.52
C ARG A 165 14.91 5.00 -3.21
N TYR A 166 14.30 6.17 -3.08
CA TYR A 166 14.27 6.92 -1.82
C TYR A 166 13.63 6.11 -0.69
N ARG A 167 12.47 5.47 -0.94
CA ARG A 167 11.81 4.59 0.04
C ARG A 167 12.65 3.39 0.46
N GLU A 168 13.41 2.83 -0.46
CA GLU A 168 14.26 1.66 -0.22
C GLU A 168 15.52 2.01 0.58
N CYS A 169 16.07 3.21 0.41
CA CYS A 169 17.24 3.68 1.17
C CYS A 169 16.89 4.27 2.54
N HIS A 170 15.68 4.80 2.71
CA HIS A 170 15.32 5.50 3.94
C HIS A 170 14.87 4.50 5.01
N GLY A 171 15.73 4.16 5.97
CA GLY A 171 15.34 3.42 7.19
C GLY A 171 14.25 4.16 7.96
N LYS A 172 13.30 3.43 8.56
CA LYS A 172 12.36 4.02 9.52
C LYS A 172 13.03 4.19 10.87
#